data_AF-A0AAX4HD35-F1
#
_entry.id   AF-A0AAX4HD35-F1
#
_cell.length_a   1.000
_cell.length_b   1.000
_cell.length_c   1.000
_cell.angle_alpha   90.00
_cell.angle_beta   90.00
_cell.angle_gamma   90.00
#
_symmetry.space_group_name_H-M   'P 1'
#
loop_
_entity.id
_entity.type
_entity.pdbx_description
1 polymer ?
#
loop_
_entity_poly.entity_id
_entity_poly.type
_entity_poly.pdbx_seq_one_letter_code
_entity_poly.pdbx_strand_id
1 'polypeptide(L)'
;MASPIFVSNPRAGYSLKAFLRGIQLAILGTYRLSQSPRWKTAKYLAHFPQTLLYSIVVQLCLCCPIFGLKVLAYAVSYRTESKYLEVFVYGLQYVVFDVLHLPIVIVSAALYFSWFPDESFMATIKHYDELNSSASEMALLLYSTTLALLEQQEPKIGGFPPTFASIQHKYKNSQIFLEFAQRISATLILNLLLFTAHKVPIVGSIAMGLIAFQSFNEIIGTDRAVVLFLCIQAFPHDTTLSIMTYYWGCKDLMHDLLMPFFSRVKLSNRERQQWMKSRGGPLLGFAMFFFLLINRLPWMSFVIYDIASGAMAYFLTKLSDPPPTQTNRLIDWNVSQMLWSKEKEQSFLLGQFALVDEGYASFPGSSLFIVHHH
;
A
#
# COMPACT_ATOMS: atom_id res chain seq x y z
N MET A 1 -26.01 -26.10 6.93
CA MET A 1 -26.91 -25.50 5.93
C MET A 1 -26.09 -24.53 5.09
N ALA A 2 -25.92 -24.79 3.80
CA ALA A 2 -25.28 -23.84 2.89
C ALA A 2 -26.15 -22.59 2.84
N SER A 3 -25.59 -21.43 3.16
CA SER A 3 -26.30 -20.16 3.02
C SER A 3 -26.73 -19.98 1.56
N PRO A 4 -27.91 -19.41 1.29
CA PRO A 4 -28.32 -19.10 -0.08
C PRO A 4 -27.23 -18.27 -0.77
N ILE A 5 -26.86 -18.69 -1.98
CA ILE A 5 -25.72 -18.20 -2.77
C ILE A 5 -25.73 -16.66 -2.97
N PHE A 6 -26.88 -16.01 -2.74
CA PHE A 6 -27.09 -14.58 -2.95
C PHE A 6 -26.88 -13.70 -1.71
N VAL A 7 -26.66 -14.25 -0.52
CA VAL A 7 -26.39 -13.45 0.70
C VAL A 7 -25.01 -13.81 1.22
N SER A 8 -24.01 -12.98 0.88
CA SER A 8 -22.66 -13.11 1.43
C SER A 8 -22.60 -12.45 2.81
N ASN A 9 -22.06 -13.17 3.79
CA ASN A 9 -21.69 -12.58 5.07
C ASN A 9 -20.45 -11.67 4.89
N PRO A 10 -20.31 -10.60 5.69
CA PRO A 10 -19.09 -9.80 5.72
C PRO A 10 -17.88 -10.69 6.00
N ARG A 11 -16.77 -10.42 5.32
CA ARG A 11 -15.54 -11.21 5.48
C ARG A 11 -14.88 -10.91 6.83
N ALA A 12 -14.33 -11.95 7.46
CA ALA A 12 -13.45 -11.81 8.62
C ALA A 12 -12.26 -10.88 8.27
N GLY A 13 -11.81 -10.08 9.24
CA GLY A 13 -10.75 -9.09 9.04
C GLY A 13 -11.16 -7.75 8.43
N TYR A 14 -12.40 -7.59 7.93
CA TYR A 14 -12.92 -6.29 7.49
C TYR A 14 -13.91 -5.71 8.50
N SER A 15 -13.41 -4.82 9.35
CA SER A 15 -14.24 -4.01 10.24
C SER A 15 -13.69 -2.59 10.31
N LEU A 16 -14.55 -1.62 10.65
CA LEU A 16 -14.12 -0.24 10.87
C LEU A 16 -13.04 -0.17 11.97
N LYS A 17 -13.18 -0.99 13.02
CA LYS A 17 -12.16 -1.13 14.06
C LYS A 17 -10.83 -1.60 13.48
N ALA A 18 -10.84 -2.66 12.67
CA ALA A 18 -9.64 -3.19 12.03
C ALA A 18 -8.94 -2.15 11.15
N PHE A 19 -9.73 -1.39 10.38
CA PHE A 19 -9.24 -0.28 9.56
C PHE A 19 -8.57 0.81 10.40
N LEU A 20 -9.21 1.27 11.48
CA LEU A 20 -8.63 2.27 12.38
C LEU A 20 -7.37 1.75 13.08
N ARG A 21 -7.34 0.48 13.49
CA ARG A 21 -6.15 -0.17 14.03
C ARG A 21 -5.01 -0.23 13.02
N GLY A 22 -5.33 -0.40 11.74
CA GLY A 22 -4.36 -0.31 10.63
C GLY A 22 -3.67 1.05 10.56
N ILE A 23 -4.44 2.14 10.63
CA ILE A 23 -3.91 3.52 10.64
C ILE A 23 -3.05 3.74 11.89
N GLN A 24 -3.55 3.33 13.06
CA GLN A 24 -2.82 3.44 14.32
C GLN A 24 -1.47 2.71 14.26
N LEU A 25 -1.45 1.51 13.69
CA LEU A 25 -0.23 0.73 13.55
C LEU A 25 0.73 1.33 12.50
N ALA A 26 0.23 2.03 11.47
CA ALA A 26 1.08 2.80 10.56
C ALA A 26 1.81 3.93 11.28
N ILE A 27 1.11 4.67 12.15
CA ILE A 27 1.70 5.74 12.97
C ILE A 27 2.70 5.17 13.97
N LEU A 28 2.31 4.11 14.70
CA LEU A 28 3.16 3.45 15.68
C LEU A 28 4.41 2.83 15.01
N GLY A 29 4.25 2.18 13.87
CA GLY A 29 5.35 1.59 13.10
C GLY A 29 6.32 2.66 12.59
N THR A 30 5.80 3.82 12.17
CA THR A 30 6.64 4.97 11.82
C THR A 30 7.43 5.48 13.02
N TYR A 31 6.80 5.59 14.19
CA TYR A 31 7.47 6.02 15.41
C TYR A 31 8.52 5.00 15.88
N ARG A 32 8.22 3.70 15.83
CA ARG A 32 9.19 2.65 16.19
C ARG A 32 10.33 2.56 15.18
N LEU A 33 10.04 2.80 13.90
CA LEU A 33 11.07 2.92 12.87
C LEU A 33 12.05 4.05 13.22
N SER A 34 11.59 5.21 13.69
CA SER A 34 12.47 6.35 14.05
C SER A 34 13.41 6.05 15.22
N GLN A 35 13.05 5.09 16.09
CA GLN A 35 13.90 4.63 17.18
C GLN A 35 14.99 3.65 16.72
N SER A 36 14.85 3.05 15.53
CA SER A 36 15.83 2.08 15.04
C SER A 36 17.21 2.72 14.83
N PRO A 37 18.31 2.02 15.15
CA PRO A 37 19.67 2.54 14.98
C PRO A 37 20.04 2.82 13.51
N ARG A 38 19.21 2.35 12.55
CA ARG A 38 19.39 2.60 11.11
C ARG A 38 19.55 4.08 10.77
N TRP A 39 18.77 4.98 11.38
CA TRP A 39 18.83 6.43 11.11
C TRP A 39 20.19 7.05 11.43
N LYS A 40 20.95 6.43 12.34
CA LYS A 40 22.27 6.88 12.76
C LYS A 40 23.41 6.28 11.92
N THR A 41 23.10 5.38 10.99
CA THR A 41 24.12 4.73 10.16
C THR A 41 24.55 5.67 9.03
N ALA A 42 25.87 5.82 8.83
CA ALA A 42 26.43 6.69 7.78
C ALA A 42 25.88 6.39 6.38
N LYS A 43 25.61 5.11 6.09
CA LYS A 43 24.97 4.66 4.85
C LYS A 43 23.60 5.32 4.64
N TYR A 44 22.73 5.31 5.64
CA TYR A 44 21.39 5.91 5.54
C TYR A 44 21.48 7.43 5.35
N LEU A 45 22.34 8.08 6.14
CA LEU A 45 22.54 9.53 6.09
C LEU A 45 23.02 10.00 4.69
N ALA A 46 23.85 9.19 4.02
CA ALA A 46 24.33 9.47 2.67
C ALA A 46 23.23 9.31 1.59
N HIS A 47 22.27 8.40 1.80
CA HIS A 47 21.22 8.09 0.82
C HIS A 47 19.95 8.93 0.98
N PHE A 48 19.67 9.42 2.19
CA PHE A 48 18.54 10.31 2.45
C PHE A 48 18.47 11.50 1.46
N PRO A 49 19.52 12.31 1.25
CA PRO A 49 19.47 13.41 0.28
C PRO A 49 19.26 12.93 -1.16
N GLN A 50 19.76 11.74 -1.52
CA GLN A 50 19.54 11.16 -2.85
C GLN A 50 18.06 10.79 -3.05
N THR A 51 17.41 10.17 -2.05
CA THR A 51 15.99 9.82 -2.11
C THR A 51 15.07 11.06 -2.17
N LEU A 52 15.45 12.13 -1.47
CA LEU A 52 14.76 13.42 -1.57
C LEU A 52 14.94 14.03 -2.96
N LEU A 53 16.16 14.02 -3.50
CA LEU A 53 16.44 14.51 -4.86
C LEU A 53 15.62 13.75 -5.90
N TYR A 54 15.54 12.41 -5.81
CA TYR A 54 14.72 11.60 -6.70
C TYR A 54 13.24 11.96 -6.64
N SER A 55 12.70 12.22 -5.44
CA SER A 55 11.31 12.67 -5.28
C SER A 55 11.07 14.02 -5.99
N ILE A 56 12.00 14.97 -5.82
CA ILE A 56 11.93 16.28 -6.46
C ILE A 56 12.03 16.14 -7.98
N VAL A 57 13.00 15.37 -8.50
CA VAL A 57 13.19 15.17 -9.94
C VAL A 57 11.96 14.55 -10.58
N VAL A 58 11.41 13.48 -9.99
CA VAL A 58 10.18 12.85 -10.49
C VAL A 58 9.03 13.85 -10.49
N GLN A 59 8.86 14.62 -9.41
CA GLN A 59 7.78 15.61 -9.33
C GLN A 59 7.95 16.73 -10.34
N LEU A 60 9.18 17.20 -10.59
CA LEU A 60 9.47 18.18 -11.63
C LEU A 60 9.18 17.60 -13.03
N CYS A 61 9.57 16.36 -13.30
CA CYS A 61 9.26 15.69 -14.56
C CYS A 61 7.75 15.58 -14.82
N LEU A 62 6.93 15.38 -13.77
CA LEU A 62 5.47 15.35 -13.89
C LEU A 62 4.86 16.75 -14.02
N CYS A 63 5.31 17.71 -13.20
CA CYS A 63 4.73 19.04 -13.15
C CYS A 63 5.15 19.94 -14.31
N CYS A 64 6.39 19.85 -14.78
CA CYS A 64 6.95 20.72 -15.82
C CYS A 64 6.13 20.71 -17.13
N PRO A 65 5.79 19.56 -17.74
CA PRO A 65 4.98 19.56 -18.97
C PRO A 65 3.58 20.14 -18.73
N ILE A 66 2.96 19.86 -17.57
CA ILE A 66 1.63 20.38 -17.23
C ILE A 66 1.71 21.90 -17.03
N PHE A 67 2.74 22.40 -16.36
CA PHE A 67 2.96 23.83 -16.18
C PHE A 67 3.19 24.53 -17.52
N GLY A 68 4.03 23.97 -18.40
CA GLY A 68 4.24 24.49 -19.75
C GLY A 68 2.94 24.55 -20.55
N LEU A 69 2.12 23.50 -20.51
CA LEU A 69 0.80 23.47 -21.13
C LEU A 69 -0.15 24.52 -20.54
N LYS A 70 -0.10 24.78 -19.23
CA LYS A 70 -0.90 25.84 -18.59
C LYS A 70 -0.52 27.22 -19.09
N VAL A 71 0.78 27.51 -19.16
CA VAL A 71 1.28 28.79 -19.68
C VAL A 71 0.87 29.00 -21.13
N LEU A 72 1.00 27.96 -21.96
CA LEU A 72 0.56 27.99 -23.36
C LEU A 72 -0.97 28.15 -23.48
N ALA A 73 -1.74 27.39 -22.70
CA ALA A 73 -3.20 27.49 -22.70
C ALA A 73 -3.67 28.89 -22.28
N TYR A 74 -3.05 29.47 -21.26
CA TYR A 74 -3.34 30.83 -20.80
C TYR A 74 -3.00 31.88 -21.89
N ALA A 75 -1.84 31.76 -22.54
CA ALA A 75 -1.45 32.66 -23.63
C ALA A 75 -2.41 32.61 -24.83
N VAL A 76 -2.89 31.40 -25.19
CA VAL A 76 -3.87 31.23 -26.27
C VAL A 76 -5.26 31.71 -25.87
N SER A 77 -5.70 31.41 -24.64
CA SER A 77 -6.97 31.86 -24.06
C SER A 77 -7.06 33.39 -24.05
N TYR A 78 -5.97 34.07 -23.65
CA TYR A 78 -5.88 35.52 -23.68
C TYR A 78 -6.06 36.10 -25.09
N ARG A 79 -5.57 35.42 -26.13
CA ARG A 79 -5.68 35.89 -27.53
C ARG A 79 -7.00 35.53 -28.21
N THR A 80 -7.63 34.43 -27.82
CA THR A 80 -8.79 33.85 -28.53
C THR A 80 -10.11 33.93 -27.75
N GLU A 81 -10.07 34.44 -26.51
CA GLU A 81 -11.19 34.44 -25.55
C GLU A 81 -11.79 33.04 -25.26
N SER A 82 -11.10 31.98 -25.67
CA SER A 82 -11.55 30.60 -25.57
C SER A 82 -11.03 29.90 -24.31
N LYS A 83 -11.94 29.46 -23.45
CA LYS A 83 -11.62 28.76 -22.19
C LYS A 83 -11.40 27.25 -22.34
N TYR A 84 -11.61 26.68 -23.54
CA TYR A 84 -11.57 25.22 -23.74
C TYR A 84 -10.18 24.61 -23.43
N LEU A 85 -9.10 25.30 -23.82
CA LEU A 85 -7.74 24.82 -23.55
C LEU A 85 -7.41 24.81 -22.07
N GLU A 86 -7.85 25.81 -21.31
CA GLU A 86 -7.64 25.85 -19.86
C GLU A 86 -8.35 24.66 -19.19
N VAL A 87 -9.63 24.44 -19.52
CA VAL A 87 -10.42 23.30 -19.00
C VAL A 87 -9.75 21.97 -19.34
N PHE A 88 -9.23 21.82 -20.56
CA PHE A 88 -8.49 20.63 -20.97
C PHE A 88 -7.23 20.40 -20.12
N VAL A 89 -6.41 21.44 -19.92
CA VAL A 89 -5.16 21.32 -19.13
C VAL A 89 -5.44 21.04 -17.65
N TYR A 90 -6.49 21.65 -17.07
CA TYR A 90 -6.94 21.30 -15.71
C TYR A 90 -7.42 19.84 -15.63
N GLY A 91 -8.17 19.38 -16.65
CA GLY A 91 -8.58 17.98 -16.75
C GLY A 91 -7.38 17.03 -16.84
N LEU A 92 -6.36 17.36 -17.62
CA LEU A 92 -5.13 16.57 -17.73
C LEU A 92 -4.39 16.49 -16.39
N GLN A 93 -4.28 17.60 -15.68
CA GLN A 93 -3.68 17.61 -14.33
C GLN A 93 -4.45 16.70 -13.37
N TYR A 94 -5.79 16.81 -13.34
CA TYR A 94 -6.65 15.97 -12.51
C TYR A 94 -6.47 14.47 -12.86
N VAL A 95 -6.40 14.13 -14.14
CA VAL A 95 -6.16 12.75 -14.57
C VAL A 95 -4.82 12.24 -14.04
N VAL A 96 -3.74 13.01 -14.20
CA VAL A 96 -2.39 12.58 -13.79
C VAL A 96 -2.27 12.39 -12.28
N PHE A 97 -2.78 13.32 -11.47
CA PHE A 97 -2.55 13.33 -10.02
C PHE A 97 -3.67 12.69 -9.20
N ASP A 98 -4.93 12.86 -9.59
CA ASP A 98 -6.10 12.45 -8.79
C ASP A 98 -6.78 11.18 -9.30
N VAL A 99 -6.69 10.87 -10.61
CA VAL A 99 -7.27 9.65 -11.20
C VAL A 99 -6.24 8.52 -11.28
N LEU A 100 -5.06 8.82 -11.82
CA LEU A 100 -4.00 7.83 -12.03
C LEU A 100 -3.05 7.70 -10.83
N HIS A 101 -3.03 8.71 -9.94
CA HIS A 101 -2.10 8.77 -8.81
C HIS A 101 -0.65 8.46 -9.23
N LEU A 102 -0.23 9.05 -10.36
CA LEU A 102 1.03 8.73 -11.02
C LEU A 102 2.26 8.84 -10.10
N PRO A 103 2.35 9.81 -9.15
CA PRO A 103 3.46 9.84 -8.19
C PRO A 103 3.63 8.53 -7.41
N ILE A 104 2.54 7.96 -6.91
CA ILE A 104 2.56 6.70 -6.14
C ILE A 104 2.97 5.53 -7.03
N VAL A 105 2.44 5.49 -8.26
CA VAL A 105 2.80 4.45 -9.24
C VAL A 105 4.29 4.47 -9.56
N ILE A 106 4.88 5.66 -9.78
CA ILE A 106 6.31 5.79 -10.08
C ILE A 106 7.17 5.35 -8.90
N VAL A 107 6.79 5.78 -7.68
CA VAL A 107 7.55 5.40 -6.47
C VAL A 107 7.45 3.89 -6.20
N SER A 108 6.26 3.30 -6.42
CA SER A 108 6.06 1.84 -6.31
C SER A 108 6.85 1.09 -7.38
N ALA A 109 6.93 1.60 -8.60
CA ALA A 109 7.79 1.03 -9.65
C ALA A 109 9.27 1.12 -9.29
N ALA A 110 9.70 2.17 -8.59
CA ALA A 110 11.09 2.34 -8.18
C ALA A 110 11.57 1.27 -7.19
N LEU A 111 10.67 0.58 -6.47
CA LEU A 111 11.03 -0.60 -5.65
C LEU A 111 11.78 -1.66 -6.44
N TYR A 112 11.38 -1.87 -7.68
CA TYR A 112 11.93 -2.94 -8.50
C TYR A 112 13.34 -2.63 -8.98
N PHE A 113 13.78 -1.37 -8.88
CA PHE A 113 15.08 -0.89 -9.34
C PHE A 113 15.97 -0.37 -8.21
N SER A 114 15.43 -0.11 -7.02
CA SER A 114 16.19 0.41 -5.89
C SER A 114 16.28 -0.60 -4.75
N TRP A 115 17.41 -0.59 -4.03
CA TRP A 115 17.58 -1.45 -2.87
C TRP A 115 17.02 -0.85 -1.57
N PHE A 116 16.78 0.46 -1.52
CA PHE A 116 16.55 1.18 -0.26
C PHE A 116 15.33 0.71 0.55
N PRO A 117 14.13 0.56 -0.03
CA PRO A 117 12.97 0.26 0.79
C PRO A 117 12.97 -1.19 1.31
N ASP A 118 13.58 -2.10 0.56
CA ASP A 118 13.82 -3.49 0.99
C ASP A 118 14.86 -3.56 2.12
N GLU A 119 15.90 -2.72 2.07
CA GLU A 119 16.85 -2.57 3.17
C GLU A 119 16.19 -1.97 4.42
N SER A 120 15.28 -0.99 4.27
CA SER A 120 14.47 -0.47 5.38
C SER A 120 13.63 -1.54 6.03
N PHE A 121 12.97 -2.34 5.20
CA PHE A 121 12.14 -3.45 5.63
C PHE A 121 12.95 -4.45 6.47
N MET A 122 14.07 -4.94 5.92
CA MET A 122 14.92 -5.93 6.60
C MET A 122 15.60 -5.37 7.86
N ALA A 123 16.05 -4.11 7.83
CA ALA A 123 16.65 -3.46 9.00
C ALA A 123 15.65 -3.32 10.17
N THR A 124 14.38 -3.03 9.86
CA THR A 124 13.34 -2.91 10.88
C THR A 124 13.02 -4.26 11.50
N ILE A 125 12.91 -5.31 10.69
CA ILE A 125 12.70 -6.68 11.19
C ILE A 125 13.87 -7.12 12.06
N LYS A 126 15.12 -6.87 11.62
CA LYS A 126 16.31 -7.20 12.41
C LYS A 126 16.31 -6.50 13.76
N HIS A 127 15.99 -5.21 13.78
CA HIS A 127 15.92 -4.46 15.03
C HIS A 127 14.79 -4.96 15.96
N TYR A 128 13.64 -5.31 15.39
CA TYR A 128 12.54 -5.93 16.13
C TYR A 128 12.97 -7.26 16.77
N ASP A 129 13.69 -8.10 16.01
CA ASP A 129 14.23 -9.36 16.50
C ASP A 129 15.28 -9.16 17.59
N GLU A 130 16.19 -8.18 17.45
CA GLU A 130 17.19 -7.85 18.48
C GLU A 130 16.51 -7.49 19.82
N LEU A 131 15.46 -6.69 19.79
CA LEU A 131 14.72 -6.31 21.00
C LEU A 131 13.99 -7.50 21.63
N ASN A 132 13.35 -8.36 20.82
CA ASN A 132 12.57 -9.49 21.34
C ASN A 132 13.39 -10.75 21.65
N SER A 133 14.58 -10.90 21.05
CA SER A 133 15.51 -12.01 21.33
C SER A 133 16.01 -12.00 22.77
N SER A 134 16.04 -10.84 23.42
CA SER A 134 16.39 -10.69 24.84
C SER A 134 15.29 -11.18 25.79
N ALA A 135 14.06 -11.39 25.31
CA ALA A 135 12.87 -11.63 26.11
C ALA A 135 12.31 -13.07 26.03
N SER A 136 12.82 -13.96 25.17
CA SER A 136 12.23 -15.30 24.98
C SER A 136 13.26 -16.39 24.64
N GLU A 137 13.09 -17.59 25.22
CA GLU A 137 13.84 -18.82 24.92
C GLU A 137 13.66 -19.32 23.47
N MET A 138 12.74 -18.74 22.69
CA MET A 138 12.46 -19.05 21.28
C MET A 138 13.41 -18.36 20.28
N ALA A 139 14.71 -18.34 20.56
CA ALA A 139 15.75 -17.80 19.66
C ALA A 139 15.82 -18.51 18.27
N LEU A 140 15.09 -19.61 18.08
CA LEU A 140 15.04 -20.38 16.82
C LEU A 140 14.03 -19.87 15.77
N LEU A 141 13.17 -18.89 16.09
CA LEU A 141 12.11 -18.38 15.20
C LEU A 141 12.24 -16.86 14.92
N LEU A 142 13.47 -16.37 14.71
CA LEU A 142 13.72 -14.97 14.37
C LEU A 142 13.29 -14.67 12.92
N TYR A 143 12.53 -13.59 12.72
CA TYR A 143 12.01 -13.21 11.40
C TYR A 143 13.13 -12.87 10.41
N SER A 144 14.13 -12.11 10.85
CA SER A 144 15.24 -11.63 10.02
C SER A 144 16.08 -12.79 9.50
N THR A 145 16.43 -13.73 10.36
CA THR A 145 17.23 -14.91 10.00
C THR A 145 16.46 -15.81 9.04
N THR A 146 15.19 -16.08 9.32
CA THR A 146 14.35 -16.96 8.48
C THR A 146 14.10 -16.33 7.11
N LEU A 147 13.76 -15.05 7.04
CA LEU A 147 13.56 -14.33 5.78
C LEU A 147 14.86 -14.19 4.97
N ALA A 148 16.01 -13.98 5.62
CA ALA A 148 17.30 -13.94 4.94
C ALA A 148 17.71 -15.32 4.38
N LEU A 149 17.41 -16.41 5.09
CA LEU A 149 17.65 -17.78 4.60
C LEU A 149 16.75 -18.15 3.41
N LEU A 150 15.55 -17.57 3.36
CA LEU A 150 14.60 -17.75 2.27
C LEU A 150 14.82 -16.74 1.12
N GLU A 151 15.83 -15.89 1.22
CA GLU A 151 16.12 -14.87 0.21
C GLU A 151 16.64 -15.51 -1.08
N GLN A 152 15.78 -15.56 -2.09
CA GLN A 152 16.15 -15.88 -3.46
C GLN A 152 16.15 -14.56 -4.24
N GLN A 153 17.23 -13.77 -4.10
CA GLN A 153 17.31 -12.47 -4.76
C GLN A 153 17.34 -12.61 -6.28
N GLU A 154 16.36 -12.03 -6.98
CA GLU A 154 16.60 -11.53 -8.33
C GLU A 154 17.63 -10.39 -8.21
N PRO A 155 18.72 -10.40 -9.00
CA PRO A 155 19.69 -9.31 -8.97
C PRO A 155 18.96 -8.01 -9.30
N LYS A 156 19.08 -6.99 -8.45
CA LYS A 156 18.55 -5.66 -8.73
C LYS A 156 19.45 -5.00 -9.78
N ILE A 157 19.04 -5.12 -11.04
CA ILE A 157 19.80 -4.62 -12.21
C ILE A 157 19.61 -3.10 -12.30
N GLY A 158 20.48 -2.34 -11.65
CA GLY A 158 20.63 -0.90 -11.86
C GLY A 158 20.39 -0.04 -10.62
N GLY A 159 20.96 1.17 -10.64
CA GLY A 159 20.62 2.24 -9.71
C GLY A 159 19.41 3.03 -10.21
N PHE A 160 18.82 3.82 -9.32
CA PHE A 160 17.77 4.77 -9.67
C PHE A 160 18.40 6.12 -10.08
N PRO A 161 17.88 6.85 -11.08
CA PRO A 161 16.75 6.52 -11.95
C PRO A 161 17.07 5.42 -12.98
N PRO A 162 16.14 4.50 -13.28
CA PRO A 162 16.37 3.43 -14.24
C PRO A 162 16.41 3.96 -15.67
N THR A 163 17.34 3.45 -16.47
CA THR A 163 17.36 3.69 -17.92
C THR A 163 16.24 2.89 -18.60
N PHE A 164 15.75 3.37 -19.74
CA PHE A 164 14.74 2.66 -20.55
C PHE A 164 15.15 1.21 -20.87
N ALA A 165 16.44 0.96 -21.17
CA ALA A 165 16.97 -0.38 -21.39
C ALA A 165 16.81 -1.29 -20.16
N SER A 166 17.04 -0.77 -18.94
CA SER A 166 16.87 -1.51 -17.69
C SER A 166 15.41 -1.88 -17.45
N ILE A 167 14.48 -0.96 -17.74
CA ILE A 167 13.03 -1.21 -17.65
C ILE A 167 12.62 -2.32 -18.63
N GLN A 168 13.06 -2.22 -19.89
CA GLN A 168 12.74 -3.21 -20.92
C GLN A 168 13.32 -4.59 -20.59
N HIS A 169 14.56 -4.64 -20.09
CA HIS A 169 15.18 -5.87 -19.64
C HIS A 169 14.39 -6.52 -18.50
N LYS A 170 13.99 -5.75 -17.49
CA LYS A 170 13.23 -6.26 -16.35
C LYS A 170 11.83 -6.72 -16.74
N TYR A 171 11.18 -6.03 -17.66
CA TYR A 171 9.88 -6.43 -18.21
C TYR A 171 9.92 -7.81 -18.90
N LYS A 172 11.02 -8.13 -19.58
CA LYS A 172 11.18 -9.42 -20.27
C LYS A 172 11.65 -10.54 -19.34
N ASN A 173 12.49 -10.23 -18.35
CA ASN A 173 13.25 -11.23 -17.61
C ASN A 173 12.78 -11.43 -16.15
N SER A 174 12.00 -10.51 -15.58
CA SER A 174 11.50 -10.61 -14.19
C SER A 174 10.01 -10.86 -14.18
N GLN A 175 9.61 -12.03 -13.67
CA GLN A 175 8.19 -12.38 -13.53
C GLN A 175 7.51 -11.46 -12.51
N ILE A 176 8.19 -11.12 -11.42
CA ILE A 176 7.64 -10.27 -10.35
C ILE A 176 7.34 -8.86 -10.89
N PHE A 177 8.25 -8.29 -11.70
CA PHE A 177 8.03 -6.98 -12.31
C PHE A 177 6.94 -7.02 -13.40
N LEU A 178 6.83 -8.13 -14.15
CA LEU A 178 5.75 -8.30 -15.12
C LEU A 178 4.37 -8.36 -14.43
N GLU A 179 4.24 -9.12 -13.34
CA GLU A 179 3.01 -9.18 -12.53
C GLU A 179 2.62 -7.79 -12.00
N PHE A 180 3.60 -6.99 -11.57
CA PHE A 180 3.40 -5.60 -11.19
C PHE A 180 2.91 -4.73 -12.34
N ALA A 181 3.61 -4.75 -13.47
CA ALA A 181 3.28 -3.92 -14.62
C ALA A 181 1.88 -4.24 -15.18
N GLN A 182 1.52 -5.52 -15.25
CA GLN A 182 0.18 -5.96 -15.64
C GLN A 182 -0.90 -5.50 -14.66
N ARG A 183 -0.66 -5.63 -13.35
CA ARG A 183 -1.62 -5.18 -12.33
C ARG A 183 -1.83 -3.67 -12.39
N ILE A 184 -0.75 -2.90 -12.39
CA ILE A 184 -0.81 -1.43 -12.41
C ILE A 184 -1.41 -0.93 -13.72
N SER A 185 -1.03 -1.50 -14.87
CA SER A 185 -1.65 -1.11 -16.14
C SER A 185 -3.15 -1.40 -16.17
N ALA A 186 -3.60 -2.55 -15.64
CA ALA A 186 -5.01 -2.85 -15.51
C ALA A 186 -5.74 -1.83 -14.62
N THR A 187 -5.16 -1.44 -13.48
CA THR A 187 -5.73 -0.39 -12.62
C THR A 187 -5.79 0.96 -13.34
N LEU A 188 -4.72 1.37 -14.03
CA LEU A 188 -4.66 2.64 -14.76
C LEU A 188 -5.69 2.69 -15.90
N ILE A 189 -5.81 1.60 -16.68
CA ILE A 189 -6.80 1.49 -17.74
C ILE A 189 -8.21 1.55 -17.16
N LEU A 190 -8.47 0.83 -16.06
CA LEU A 190 -9.76 0.86 -15.38
C LEU A 190 -10.10 2.29 -14.91
N ASN A 191 -9.14 2.99 -14.28
CA ASN A 191 -9.35 4.36 -13.81
C ASN A 191 -9.63 5.33 -14.98
N LEU A 192 -8.94 5.16 -16.12
CA LEU A 192 -9.21 5.95 -17.32
C LEU A 192 -10.59 5.65 -17.91
N LEU A 193 -10.97 4.38 -18.00
CA LEU A 193 -12.30 3.97 -18.48
C LEU A 193 -13.41 4.53 -17.58
N LEU A 194 -13.17 4.59 -16.27
CA LEU A 194 -14.13 5.15 -15.33
C LEU A 194 -14.19 6.67 -15.41
N PHE A 195 -13.04 7.32 -15.59
CA PHE A 195 -13.00 8.76 -15.83
C PHE A 195 -13.75 9.17 -17.11
N THR A 196 -13.63 8.39 -18.19
CA THR A 196 -14.37 8.66 -19.43
C THR A 196 -15.85 8.31 -19.30
N ALA A 197 -16.19 7.17 -18.69
CA ALA A 197 -17.57 6.75 -18.45
C ALA A 197 -18.33 7.73 -17.53
N HIS A 198 -17.63 8.31 -16.55
CA HIS A 198 -18.14 9.33 -15.63
C HIS A 198 -18.63 10.60 -16.35
N LYS A 199 -18.09 10.93 -17.54
CA LYS A 199 -18.57 12.07 -18.35
C LYS A 199 -19.93 11.81 -19.01
N VAL A 200 -20.46 10.58 -18.95
CA VAL A 200 -21.79 10.23 -19.45
C VAL A 200 -22.76 10.16 -18.25
N PRO A 201 -23.66 11.15 -18.07
CA PRO A 201 -24.33 11.39 -16.78
C PRO A 201 -25.17 10.22 -16.26
N ILE A 202 -25.93 9.53 -17.11
CA ILE A 202 -26.83 8.45 -16.66
C ILE A 202 -26.09 7.11 -16.56
N VAL A 203 -25.28 6.78 -17.56
CA VAL A 203 -24.55 5.50 -17.61
C VAL A 203 -23.42 5.49 -16.59
N GLY A 204 -22.73 6.61 -16.40
CA GLY A 204 -21.63 6.77 -15.46
C GLY A 204 -22.05 6.48 -14.03
N SER A 205 -23.15 7.06 -13.55
CA SER A 205 -23.63 6.82 -12.18
C SER A 205 -23.91 5.35 -11.90
N ILE A 206 -24.67 4.71 -12.80
CA ILE A 206 -25.07 3.31 -12.63
C ILE A 206 -23.85 2.40 -12.72
N ALA A 207 -22.97 2.62 -13.69
CA ALA A 207 -21.74 1.84 -13.84
C ALA A 207 -20.82 1.98 -12.62
N MET A 208 -20.59 3.21 -12.13
CA MET A 208 -19.79 3.47 -10.95
C MET A 208 -20.41 2.83 -9.69
N GLY A 209 -21.74 2.92 -9.53
CA GLY A 209 -22.46 2.25 -8.47
C GLY A 209 -22.29 0.73 -8.54
N LEU A 210 -22.49 0.12 -9.70
CA LEU A 210 -22.34 -1.33 -9.89
C LEU A 210 -20.91 -1.80 -9.61
N ILE A 211 -19.91 -1.04 -10.04
CA ILE A 211 -18.50 -1.35 -9.78
C ILE A 211 -18.17 -1.23 -8.29
N ALA A 212 -18.69 -0.20 -7.62
CA ALA A 212 -18.55 -0.06 -6.18
C ALA A 212 -19.26 -1.21 -5.45
N PHE A 213 -20.48 -1.57 -5.86
CA PHE A 213 -21.20 -2.72 -5.34
C PHE A 213 -20.39 -4.00 -5.49
N GLN A 214 -19.87 -4.30 -6.68
CA GLN A 214 -19.05 -5.49 -6.91
C GLN A 214 -17.78 -5.48 -6.03
N SER A 215 -17.13 -4.33 -5.90
CA SER A 215 -15.90 -4.17 -5.13
C SER A 215 -16.12 -4.34 -3.62
N PHE A 216 -17.24 -3.84 -3.09
CA PHE A 216 -17.53 -3.86 -1.66
C PHE A 216 -18.45 -4.99 -1.20
N ASN A 217 -19.18 -5.65 -2.10
CA ASN A 217 -20.02 -6.82 -1.78
C ASN A 217 -19.17 -7.95 -1.19
N GLU A 218 -17.96 -8.14 -1.72
CA GLU A 218 -17.01 -9.08 -1.17
C GLU A 218 -16.50 -8.71 0.24
N ILE A 219 -16.61 -7.45 0.65
CA ILE A 219 -16.01 -6.94 1.88
C ILE A 219 -17.05 -6.85 3.00
N ILE A 220 -18.16 -6.17 2.71
CA ILE A 220 -19.15 -5.75 3.71
C ILE A 220 -20.35 -6.70 3.74
N GLY A 221 -20.47 -7.61 2.77
CA GLY A 221 -21.64 -8.47 2.61
C GLY A 221 -22.69 -7.83 1.71
N THR A 222 -23.59 -8.66 1.17
CA THR A 222 -24.56 -8.23 0.15
C THR A 222 -25.57 -7.22 0.67
N ASP A 223 -26.09 -7.47 1.88
CA ASP A 223 -27.03 -6.62 2.59
C ASP A 223 -26.52 -5.17 2.74
N ARG A 224 -25.31 -5.01 3.28
CA ARG A 224 -24.68 -3.70 3.47
C ARG A 224 -24.18 -3.09 2.17
N ALA A 225 -23.76 -3.90 1.20
CA ALA A 225 -23.33 -3.43 -0.11
C ALA A 225 -24.50 -2.85 -0.93
N VAL A 226 -25.71 -3.39 -0.81
CA VAL A 226 -26.91 -2.80 -1.45
C VAL A 226 -27.20 -1.42 -0.86
N VAL A 227 -27.12 -1.26 0.46
CA VAL A 227 -27.28 0.05 1.11
C VAL A 227 -26.19 1.02 0.62
N LEU A 228 -24.94 0.57 0.58
CA LEU A 228 -23.83 1.38 0.06
C LEU A 228 -24.06 1.79 -1.40
N PHE A 229 -24.53 0.88 -2.25
CA PHE A 229 -24.86 1.17 -3.65
C PHE A 229 -25.91 2.29 -3.77
N LEU A 230 -27.01 2.17 -3.00
CA LEU A 230 -28.07 3.19 -2.98
C LEU A 230 -27.55 4.54 -2.47
N CYS A 231 -26.69 4.54 -1.44
CA CYS A 231 -26.04 5.76 -0.97
C CYS A 231 -25.11 6.37 -2.03
N ILE A 232 -24.26 5.56 -2.68
CA ILE A 232 -23.33 6.00 -3.73
C ILE A 232 -24.08 6.63 -4.90
N GLN A 233 -25.25 6.10 -5.25
CA GLN A 233 -26.09 6.66 -6.31
C GLN A 233 -26.61 8.07 -5.99
N ALA A 234 -26.69 8.44 -4.70
CA ALA A 234 -27.03 9.80 -4.27
C ALA A 234 -25.83 10.75 -4.22
N PHE A 235 -24.59 10.24 -4.26
CA PHE A 235 -23.38 11.08 -4.20
C PHE A 235 -23.03 11.68 -5.57
N PRO A 236 -22.38 12.86 -5.58
CA PRO A 236 -21.80 13.41 -6.80
C PRO A 236 -20.82 12.43 -7.44
N HIS A 237 -20.92 12.26 -8.75
CA HIS A 237 -20.14 11.25 -9.48
C HIS A 237 -18.62 11.47 -9.34
N ASP A 238 -18.15 12.72 -9.21
CA ASP A 238 -16.72 13.05 -9.03
C ASP A 238 -16.18 12.47 -7.71
N THR A 239 -17.00 12.49 -6.66
CA THR A 239 -16.65 11.95 -5.35
C THR A 239 -16.57 10.42 -5.41
N THR A 240 -17.50 9.77 -6.09
CA THR A 240 -17.49 8.31 -6.26
C THR A 240 -16.24 7.85 -7.02
N LEU A 241 -15.88 8.54 -8.12
CA LEU A 241 -14.66 8.26 -8.87
C LEU A 241 -13.43 8.39 -7.97
N SER A 242 -13.31 9.50 -7.25
CA SER A 242 -12.21 9.71 -6.31
C SER A 242 -12.13 8.62 -5.23
N ILE A 243 -13.25 8.24 -4.61
CA ILE A 243 -13.24 7.16 -3.60
C ILE A 243 -12.77 5.83 -4.21
N MET A 244 -13.18 5.50 -5.44
CA MET A 244 -12.78 4.26 -6.10
C MET A 244 -11.29 4.26 -6.46
N THR A 245 -10.78 5.35 -7.06
CA THR A 245 -9.36 5.45 -7.43
C THR A 245 -8.46 5.41 -6.19
N TYR A 246 -8.88 6.03 -5.09
CA TYR A 246 -8.19 5.93 -3.80
C TYR A 246 -8.22 4.50 -3.24
N TYR A 247 -9.36 3.81 -3.29
CA TYR A 247 -9.48 2.44 -2.80
C TYR A 247 -8.55 1.48 -3.55
N TRP A 248 -8.55 1.51 -4.89
CA TRP A 248 -7.64 0.68 -5.67
C TRP A 248 -6.18 1.10 -5.54
N GLY A 249 -5.91 2.41 -5.45
CA GLY A 249 -4.57 2.93 -5.18
C GLY A 249 -4.00 2.44 -3.84
N CYS A 250 -4.82 2.41 -2.79
CA CYS A 250 -4.41 1.84 -1.49
C CYS A 250 -4.16 0.33 -1.59
N LYS A 251 -4.99 -0.39 -2.35
CA LYS A 251 -4.84 -1.83 -2.57
C LYS A 251 -3.56 -2.17 -3.32
N ASP A 252 -3.21 -1.37 -4.33
CA ASP A 252 -1.96 -1.53 -5.08
C ASP A 252 -0.74 -1.19 -4.20
N LEU A 253 -0.79 -0.08 -3.46
CA LEU A 253 0.27 0.29 -2.51
C LEU A 253 0.51 -0.80 -1.46
N MET A 254 -0.55 -1.39 -0.91
CA MET A 254 -0.46 -2.51 0.02
C MET A 254 0.31 -3.69 -0.60
N HIS A 255 -0.03 -4.06 -1.84
CA HIS A 255 0.63 -5.16 -2.53
C HIS A 255 2.13 -4.89 -2.73
N ASP A 256 2.49 -3.65 -3.07
CA ASP A 256 3.87 -3.27 -3.33
C ASP A 256 4.70 -3.18 -2.05
N LEU A 257 4.13 -2.67 -0.96
CA LEU A 257 4.80 -2.64 0.36
C LEU A 257 5.00 -4.03 0.96
N LEU A 258 4.14 -5.01 0.66
CA LEU A 258 4.28 -6.40 1.09
C LEU A 258 5.19 -7.24 0.18
N MET A 259 5.58 -6.72 -0.97
CA MET A 259 6.41 -7.45 -1.93
C MET A 259 7.74 -7.96 -1.32
N PRO A 260 8.47 -7.19 -0.47
CA PRO A 260 9.67 -7.70 0.22
C PRO A 260 9.43 -8.97 1.04
N PHE A 261 8.23 -9.12 1.60
CA PHE A 261 7.86 -10.32 2.34
C PHE A 261 7.50 -11.47 1.40
N PHE A 262 6.59 -11.21 0.44
CA PHE A 262 6.08 -12.24 -0.47
C PHE A 262 7.07 -12.75 -1.49
N SER A 263 8.14 -12.00 -1.78
CA SER A 263 9.23 -12.50 -2.63
C SER A 263 10.10 -13.52 -1.90
N ARG A 264 10.18 -13.45 -0.56
CA ARG A 264 10.97 -14.35 0.28
C ARG A 264 10.18 -15.57 0.70
N VAL A 265 8.92 -15.38 1.07
CA VAL A 265 8.04 -16.48 1.46
C VAL A 265 7.41 -17.09 0.20
N LYS A 266 7.66 -18.38 -0.05
CA LYS A 266 7.18 -19.14 -1.22
C LYS A 266 5.66 -19.40 -1.17
N LEU A 267 4.86 -18.35 -1.26
CA LEU A 267 3.41 -18.40 -1.39
C LEU A 267 3.04 -18.28 -2.87
N SER A 268 2.16 -19.17 -3.32
CA SER A 268 1.52 -19.06 -4.64
C SER A 268 0.67 -17.79 -4.74
N ASN A 269 0.38 -17.34 -5.96
CA ASN A 269 -0.42 -16.13 -6.20
C ASN A 269 -1.79 -16.19 -5.51
N ARG A 270 -2.39 -17.38 -5.44
CA ARG A 270 -3.68 -17.62 -4.76
C ARG A 270 -3.55 -17.49 -3.24
N GLU A 271 -2.50 -18.07 -2.66
CA GLU A 271 -2.23 -17.99 -1.22
C GLU A 271 -1.91 -16.55 -0.80
N ARG A 272 -1.10 -15.82 -1.58
CA ARG A 272 -0.81 -14.39 -1.36
C ARG A 272 -2.10 -13.57 -1.34
N GLN A 273 -2.96 -13.75 -2.34
CA GLN A 273 -4.25 -13.06 -2.40
C GLN A 273 -5.16 -13.43 -1.22
N GLN A 274 -5.19 -14.70 -0.82
CA GLN A 274 -6.01 -15.14 0.30
C GLN A 274 -5.50 -14.57 1.63
N TRP A 275 -4.18 -14.56 1.84
CA TRP A 275 -3.53 -13.96 2.99
C TRP A 275 -3.90 -12.47 3.09
N MET A 276 -3.78 -11.72 2.00
CA MET A 276 -4.13 -10.29 1.98
C MET A 276 -5.62 -10.07 2.20
N LYS A 277 -6.48 -10.89 1.59
CA LYS A 277 -7.94 -10.81 1.75
C LYS A 277 -8.37 -11.04 3.19
N SER A 278 -7.76 -12.00 3.90
CA SER A 278 -8.09 -12.27 5.32
C SER A 278 -7.70 -11.13 6.27
N ARG A 279 -6.77 -10.25 5.85
CA ARG A 279 -6.19 -9.16 6.64
C ARG A 279 -6.49 -7.78 6.02
N GLY A 280 -7.52 -7.72 5.18
CA GLY A 280 -7.70 -6.57 4.30
C GLY A 280 -8.15 -5.28 5.00
N GLY A 281 -8.86 -5.35 6.13
CA GLY A 281 -9.25 -4.16 6.90
C GLY A 281 -8.03 -3.42 7.47
N PRO A 282 -7.18 -4.07 8.29
CA PRO A 282 -5.95 -3.47 8.81
C PRO A 282 -5.01 -3.00 7.72
N LEU A 283 -4.82 -3.81 6.68
CA LEU A 283 -3.93 -3.46 5.58
C LEU A 283 -4.43 -2.24 4.80
N LEU A 284 -5.74 -2.13 4.57
CA LEU A 284 -6.33 -0.97 3.90
C LEU A 284 -6.12 0.31 4.73
N GLY A 285 -6.31 0.25 6.05
CA GLY A 285 -6.06 1.39 6.93
C GLY A 285 -4.59 1.82 6.94
N PHE A 286 -3.68 0.85 7.02
CA PHE A 286 -2.25 1.10 6.94
C PHE A 286 -1.86 1.77 5.62
N ALA A 287 -2.31 1.20 4.49
CA ALA A 287 -2.01 1.73 3.16
C ALA A 287 -2.63 3.12 2.96
N MET A 288 -3.86 3.35 3.43
CA MET A 288 -4.54 4.64 3.29
C MET A 288 -3.79 5.78 3.98
N PHE A 289 -3.19 5.53 5.15
CA PHE A 289 -2.36 6.53 5.83
C PHE A 289 -1.18 6.99 4.95
N PHE A 290 -0.38 6.05 4.44
CA PHE A 290 0.77 6.39 3.60
C PHE A 290 0.37 6.88 2.20
N PHE A 291 -0.71 6.36 1.64
CA PHE A 291 -1.26 6.81 0.36
C PHE A 291 -1.62 8.30 0.42
N LEU A 292 -2.34 8.71 1.46
CA LEU A 292 -2.68 10.11 1.70
C LEU A 292 -1.43 10.97 1.92
N LEU A 293 -0.46 10.46 2.69
CA LEU A 293 0.77 11.20 2.98
C LEU A 293 1.60 11.44 1.70
N ILE A 294 1.74 10.43 0.83
CA ILE A 294 2.44 10.55 -0.46
C ILE A 294 1.70 11.52 -1.39
N ASN A 295 0.37 11.44 -1.48
CA ASN A 295 -0.41 12.35 -2.32
C ASN A 295 -0.38 13.80 -1.82
N ARG A 296 -0.30 14.02 -0.50
CA ARG A 296 -0.22 15.37 0.08
C ARG A 296 1.19 15.96 0.02
N LEU A 297 2.22 15.13 0.09
CA LEU A 297 3.62 15.54 0.10
C LEU A 297 4.41 14.83 -1.02
N PRO A 298 4.04 15.04 -2.31
CA PRO A 298 4.65 14.30 -3.43
C PRO A 298 6.14 14.58 -3.58
N TRP A 299 6.60 15.75 -3.14
CA TRP A 299 8.01 16.16 -3.11
C TRP A 299 8.88 15.32 -2.15
N MET A 300 8.27 14.57 -1.24
CA MET A 300 8.94 13.64 -0.31
C MET A 300 8.48 12.19 -0.52
N SER A 301 7.89 11.90 -1.68
CA SER A 301 7.23 10.61 -1.95
C SER A 301 8.14 9.40 -1.75
N PHE A 302 9.40 9.42 -2.21
CA PHE A 302 10.33 8.30 -1.99
C PHE A 302 10.72 8.14 -0.52
N VAL A 303 10.89 9.25 0.20
CA VAL A 303 11.24 9.23 1.63
C VAL A 303 10.08 8.63 2.43
N ILE A 304 8.86 9.10 2.16
CA ILE A 304 7.65 8.57 2.79
C ILE A 304 7.47 7.09 2.47
N TYR A 305 7.78 6.68 1.24
CA TYR A 305 7.68 5.29 0.83
C TYR A 305 8.72 4.40 1.51
N ASP A 306 9.96 4.87 1.69
CA ASP A 306 10.99 4.18 2.46
C ASP A 306 10.56 3.98 3.92
N ILE A 307 9.98 5.02 4.52
CA ILE A 307 9.37 4.97 5.85
C ILE A 307 8.21 3.96 5.87
N ALA A 308 7.34 3.98 4.86
CA ALA A 308 6.21 3.07 4.74
C ALA A 308 6.68 1.60 4.67
N SER A 309 7.75 1.32 3.94
CA SER A 309 8.35 -0.01 3.85
C SER A 309 8.91 -0.49 5.19
N GLY A 310 9.65 0.37 5.91
CA GLY A 310 10.11 0.07 7.27
C GLY A 310 8.94 -0.16 8.25
N ALA A 311 7.95 0.73 8.23
CA ALA A 311 6.75 0.59 9.07
C ALA A 311 5.94 -0.67 8.71
N MET A 312 5.91 -1.08 7.44
CA MET A 312 5.25 -2.30 6.97
C MET A 312 5.93 -3.55 7.54
N ALA A 313 7.27 -3.53 7.68
CA ALA A 313 8.01 -4.60 8.34
C ALA A 313 7.54 -4.81 9.78
N TYR A 314 7.44 -3.73 10.57
CA TYR A 314 6.90 -3.82 11.93
C TYR A 314 5.41 -4.21 11.95
N PHE A 315 4.62 -3.70 11.01
CA PHE A 315 3.22 -4.07 10.85
C PHE A 315 3.05 -5.58 10.60
N LEU A 316 3.93 -6.17 9.78
CA LEU A 316 3.92 -7.58 9.45
C LEU A 316 4.16 -8.47 10.67
N THR A 317 5.06 -8.10 11.59
CA THR A 317 5.33 -8.90 12.80
C THR A 317 4.12 -8.98 13.73
N LYS A 318 3.14 -8.08 13.58
CA LYS A 318 1.85 -8.15 14.30
C LYS A 318 0.79 -8.99 13.59
N LEU A 319 0.91 -9.17 12.27
CA LEU A 319 -0.11 -9.82 11.45
C LEU A 319 0.21 -11.26 11.03
N SER A 320 1.48 -11.61 11.00
CA SER A 320 1.97 -12.94 10.60
C SER A 320 2.67 -13.64 11.76
N ASP A 321 2.95 -14.92 11.62
CA ASP A 321 4.01 -15.61 12.37
C ASP A 321 5.32 -15.55 11.60
N PRO A 322 6.50 -15.74 12.24
CA PRO A 322 7.76 -15.95 11.53
C PRO A 322 7.71 -17.27 10.75
N PRO A 323 8.24 -17.33 9.51
CA PRO A 323 8.31 -18.57 8.77
C PRO A 323 9.32 -19.53 9.42
N PRO A 324 9.04 -20.85 9.48
CA PRO A 324 9.98 -21.83 10.01
C PRO A 324 11.20 -21.99 9.10
N THR A 325 12.36 -22.29 9.69
CA THR A 325 13.61 -22.54 8.94
C THR A 325 13.59 -23.87 8.17
N GLN A 326 12.81 -24.86 8.61
CA GLN A 326 12.75 -26.18 8.00
C GLN A 326 11.74 -26.21 6.84
N THR A 327 12.21 -26.56 5.64
CA THR A 327 11.39 -26.61 4.42
C THR A 327 10.13 -27.46 4.55
N ASN A 328 10.21 -28.58 5.29
CA ASN A 328 9.06 -29.47 5.48
C ASN A 328 7.92 -28.83 6.29
N ARG A 329 8.25 -27.92 7.21
CA ARG A 329 7.26 -27.20 8.04
C ARG A 329 6.73 -25.93 7.36
N LEU A 330 7.34 -25.49 6.26
CA LEU A 330 6.87 -24.31 5.52
C LEU A 330 5.49 -24.53 4.91
N ILE A 331 5.16 -25.76 4.48
CA ILE A 331 3.86 -26.06 3.88
C ILE A 331 2.76 -25.91 4.93
N ASP A 332 2.93 -26.53 6.10
CA ASP A 332 1.96 -26.43 7.21
C ASP A 332 1.84 -24.99 7.71
N TRP A 333 2.95 -24.26 7.75
CA TRP A 333 2.96 -22.84 8.09
C TRP A 333 2.24 -21.99 7.03
N ASN A 334 2.46 -22.23 5.73
CA ASN A 334 1.75 -21.50 4.67
C ASN A 334 0.24 -21.66 4.83
N VAL A 335 -0.21 -22.89 5.12
CA VAL A 335 -1.63 -23.19 5.35
C VAL A 335 -2.16 -22.46 6.58
N SER A 336 -1.41 -22.45 7.68
CA SER A 336 -1.82 -21.73 8.90
C SER A 336 -1.89 -20.22 8.70
N GLN A 337 -1.03 -19.64 7.85
CA GLN A 337 -1.01 -18.21 7.59
C GLN A 337 -2.11 -17.74 6.62
N MET A 338 -2.71 -18.62 5.81
CA MET A 338 -3.75 -18.24 4.84
C MET A 338 -4.97 -17.56 5.49
N LEU A 339 -5.37 -18.03 6.68
CA LEU A 339 -6.45 -17.44 7.44
C LEU A 339 -5.88 -16.67 8.63
N TRP A 340 -6.51 -15.55 8.96
CA TRP A 340 -6.12 -14.82 10.15
C TRP A 340 -6.64 -15.57 11.39
N SER A 341 -5.72 -16.01 12.26
CA SER A 341 -6.10 -16.69 13.51
C SER A 341 -7.00 -15.79 14.35
N LYS A 342 -8.11 -16.33 14.87
CA LYS A 342 -9.08 -15.58 15.68
C LYS A 342 -8.46 -14.92 16.90
N GLU A 343 -7.50 -15.59 17.53
CA GLU A 343 -6.78 -15.07 18.70
C GLU A 343 -5.95 -13.83 18.32
N LYS A 344 -5.23 -13.89 17.19
CA LYS A 344 -4.47 -12.76 16.66
C LYS A 344 -5.36 -11.63 16.17
N GLU A 345 -6.48 -11.96 15.54
CA GLU A 345 -7.47 -10.97 15.12
C GLU A 345 -8.01 -10.22 16.35
N GLN A 346 -8.42 -10.95 17.39
CA GLN A 346 -8.93 -10.33 18.62
C GLN A 346 -7.88 -9.49 19.34
N SER A 347 -6.66 -10.01 19.53
CA SER A 347 -5.57 -9.25 20.18
C SER A 347 -5.22 -7.98 19.42
N PHE A 348 -5.22 -8.06 18.08
CA PHE A 348 -5.02 -6.91 17.21
C PHE A 348 -6.15 -5.88 17.33
N LEU A 349 -7.41 -6.32 17.29
CA LEU A 349 -8.58 -5.44 17.41
C LEU A 349 -8.64 -4.75 18.77
N LEU A 350 -8.23 -5.45 19.83
CA LEU A 350 -8.10 -4.89 21.18
C LEU A 350 -6.97 -3.86 21.27
N GLY A 351 -6.04 -3.82 20.32
CA GLY A 351 -4.93 -2.86 20.31
C GLY A 351 -3.79 -3.25 21.25
N GLN A 352 -3.65 -4.54 21.60
CA GLN A 352 -2.62 -5.01 22.53
C GLN A 352 -1.19 -4.69 22.06
N PHE A 353 -0.99 -4.55 20.75
CA PHE A 353 0.28 -4.13 20.14
C PHE A 353 0.78 -2.75 20.59
N ALA A 354 -0.10 -1.89 21.14
CA ALA A 354 0.25 -0.57 21.63
C ALA A 354 0.55 -0.56 23.15
N LEU A 355 0.21 -1.64 23.87
CA LEU A 355 0.40 -1.78 25.31
C LEU A 355 1.74 -2.40 25.67
N VAL A 356 2.25 -3.28 24.81
CA VAL A 356 3.54 -3.94 25.03
C VAL A 356 4.62 -3.10 24.35
N ASP A 357 5.51 -2.56 25.17
CA ASP A 357 6.58 -1.68 24.69
C ASP A 357 7.67 -2.44 23.91
N GLU A 358 7.77 -3.77 24.01
CA GLU A 358 8.63 -4.64 23.17
C GLU A 358 10.08 -4.14 23.04
N GLY A 359 10.59 -3.49 24.09
CA GLY A 359 11.93 -2.89 24.11
C GLY A 359 12.04 -1.51 23.43
N TYR A 360 10.96 -0.98 22.86
CA TYR A 360 10.87 0.39 22.35
C TYR A 360 10.54 1.39 23.46
N ALA A 361 10.86 2.66 23.23
CA ALA A 361 10.35 3.75 24.05
C ALA A 361 8.82 3.86 23.89
N SER A 362 8.14 4.10 25.02
CA SER A 362 6.69 4.22 25.09
C SER A 362 6.17 5.30 24.13
N PHE A 363 5.14 4.98 23.36
CA PHE A 363 4.52 5.94 22.46
C PHE A 363 3.83 7.07 23.25
N PRO A 364 4.11 8.35 22.96
CA PRO A 364 3.46 9.46 23.66
C PRO A 364 1.95 9.44 23.36
N GLY A 365 1.13 9.28 24.40
CA GLY A 365 -0.31 9.11 24.25
C GLY A 365 -0.75 7.68 23.91
N SER A 366 0.02 6.66 24.32
CA SER A 366 -0.36 5.24 24.23
C SER A 366 -1.77 4.94 24.80
N SER A 367 -2.25 5.74 25.75
CA SER A 367 -3.62 5.70 26.27
C SER A 367 -4.69 5.98 25.21
N LEU A 368 -4.41 6.76 24.16
CA LEU A 368 -5.34 7.03 23.05
C LEU A 368 -5.59 5.80 22.17
N PHE A 369 -4.73 4.78 22.28
CA PHE A 369 -4.91 3.51 21.57
C PHE A 369 -5.77 2.53 22.38
N ILE A 370 -6.11 2.86 23.63
CA ILE A 370 -6.93 2.02 24.50
C ILE A 370 -8.40 2.37 24.26
N VAL A 371 -9.18 1.39 23.81
CA VAL A 371 -10.64 1.47 23.91
C VAL A 371 -11.00 0.79 25.23
N HIS A 372 -11.27 1.58 26.26
CA HIS A 372 -11.88 1.03 27.47
C HIS A 372 -13.26 0.49 27.10
N HIS A 373 -13.42 -0.82 27.24
CA HIS A 373 -14.76 -1.41 27.27
C HIS A 373 -15.41 -0.98 28.58
N HIS A 374 -16.32 -0.01 28.50
CA HIS A 374 -17.43 0.11 29.43
C HIS A 374 -18.65 -0.59 28.83
#